data_AF-A0A0K0D4A5-F1
#
_entry.id   AF-A0A0K0D4A5-F1
#
_cell.length_a   1.000
_cell.length_b   1.000
_cell.length_c   1.000
_cell.angle_alpha   90.00
_cell.angle_beta   90.00
_cell.angle_gamma   90.00
#
_symmetry.space_group_name_H-M   'P 1'
#
loop_
_entity.id
_entity.type
_entity.pdbx_description
1 polymer ?
#
loop_
_entity_poly.entity_id
_entity_poly.type
_entity_poly.pdbx_seq_one_letter_code
_entity_poly.pdbx_strand_id
1 'polypeptide(L)'
;MSGPERRTIHMSHYQGGTLKDKLDQGDQIFKTVEDFVNTYVEDTSKRRPIKKMLVATNGIAAVRCILSIRKLLMQLFRNDRIIKFICLTTEQEIRSNAEYLKLADHFVFSPGGDNRNNYANVEEIVNHAVEKGVDAVWAGWGHASENPELPKQLATRGIVFIGPPSTAMFSLGDKIASTIIAQTLDIPTIEWSGSGLKLDLNQKRGSEYVSVTQELFNQATVSDLYEGLRALEEHKIGYPLMIKASEGGGGKGIRKCKNEADFKENFVQVQTEVPGSPIFIMKCVENARHIEVQLIADRYENVIPVFTRDCSIQRRCQKIIEEAPASIAPKDTLRLGYESAGTVEYMYLPDEDKYFFLELNPRLQVEHPCTEMLASINIPAIQMQIAMGLPLNRITDIRLFYGLDRYGTTPLPEEIVLTDTEYSVIAARITSEVGVYLPLRGEYWFLCY
;
A
#
# COMPACT_ATOMS: atom_id res chain seq x y z
N MET A 1 10.29 -43.77 3.67
CA MET A 1 11.03 -42.49 3.77
C MET A 1 10.03 -41.45 4.22
N SER A 2 10.09 -41.10 5.49
CA SER A 2 9.21 -40.13 6.16
C SER A 2 9.44 -38.73 5.59
N GLY A 3 8.37 -38.04 5.19
CA GLY A 3 8.41 -36.64 4.77
C GLY A 3 8.85 -35.71 5.91
N PRO A 4 9.16 -34.43 5.62
CA PRO A 4 9.57 -33.49 6.64
C PRO A 4 8.43 -33.32 7.66
N GLU A 5 8.72 -33.62 8.93
CA GLU A 5 7.81 -33.42 10.05
C GLU A 5 7.35 -31.96 10.06
N ARG A 6 6.04 -31.74 9.87
CA ARG A 6 5.39 -30.47 10.22
C ARG A 6 5.55 -30.30 11.73
N ARG A 7 6.57 -29.55 12.16
CA ARG A 7 6.65 -29.06 13.52
C ARG A 7 5.64 -27.92 13.66
N THR A 8 4.43 -28.26 14.08
CA THR A 8 3.53 -27.30 14.69
C THR A 8 4.23 -26.85 15.97
N ILE A 9 4.89 -25.69 15.92
CA ILE A 9 5.41 -25.05 17.12
C ILE A 9 4.19 -24.63 17.92
N HIS A 10 3.98 -25.28 19.06
CA HIS A 10 3.01 -24.82 20.02
C HIS A 10 3.29 -23.35 20.32
N MET A 11 2.29 -22.51 20.04
CA MET A 11 2.25 -21.14 20.51
C MET A 11 2.69 -21.13 21.98
N SER A 12 3.81 -20.48 22.28
CA SER A 12 3.89 -19.84 23.57
C SER A 12 2.71 -18.88 23.58
N HIS A 13 1.72 -19.14 24.43
CA HIS A 13 0.75 -18.10 24.77
C HIS A 13 1.56 -16.81 24.93
N TYR A 14 1.32 -15.84 24.05
CA TYR A 14 1.68 -14.48 24.37
C TYR A 14 0.84 -14.16 25.60
N GLN A 15 1.40 -14.46 26.77
CA GLN A 15 0.90 -13.96 28.02
C GLN A 15 1.03 -12.47 27.83
N GLY A 16 -0.10 -11.79 27.63
CA GLY A 16 -0.21 -10.36 27.75
C GLY A 16 0.38 -9.97 29.09
N GLY A 17 1.68 -9.73 29.11
CA GLY A 17 2.32 -8.93 30.11
C GLY A 17 1.77 -7.55 29.86
N THR A 18 1.01 -7.02 30.81
CA THR A 18 0.73 -5.60 30.88
C THR A 18 2.03 -4.86 30.59
N LEU A 19 2.07 -4.07 29.52
CA LEU A 19 3.14 -3.13 29.15
C LEU A 19 3.57 -2.20 30.32
N LYS A 20 2.87 -2.25 31.47
CA LYS A 20 3.21 -1.56 32.71
C LYS A 20 4.47 -2.06 33.43
N ASP A 21 4.83 -3.35 33.34
CA ASP A 21 5.81 -3.90 34.30
C ASP A 21 7.21 -4.17 33.73
N LYS A 22 7.44 -3.88 32.44
CA LYS A 22 8.80 -3.91 31.88
C LYS A 22 9.03 -2.70 30.98
N LEU A 23 9.90 -1.82 31.50
CA LEU A 23 10.72 -0.84 30.79
C LEU A 23 10.13 0.58 30.65
N ASP A 24 10.07 1.29 31.78
CA ASP A 24 10.37 2.72 31.80
C ASP A 24 11.87 2.92 31.51
N GLN A 25 12.26 2.76 30.23
CA GLN A 25 13.63 2.94 29.76
C GLN A 25 14.03 4.42 29.62
N GLY A 26 13.11 5.35 29.89
CA GLY A 26 13.22 6.74 29.48
C GLY A 26 13.20 6.89 27.94
N ASP A 27 12.77 8.05 27.46
CA ASP A 27 12.90 8.36 26.03
C ASP A 27 14.34 8.81 25.73
N GLN A 28 15.02 8.14 24.80
CA GLN A 28 16.24 8.65 24.19
C GLN A 28 15.91 9.87 23.33
N ILE A 29 16.40 11.04 23.75
CA ILE A 29 16.19 12.32 23.05
C ILE A 29 17.41 12.68 22.21
N PHE A 30 17.17 13.04 20.95
CA PHE A 30 18.18 13.46 20.01
C PHE A 30 18.17 14.99 19.85
N LYS A 31 19.33 15.59 19.59
CA LYS A 31 19.45 17.04 19.35
C LYS A 31 19.25 17.41 17.89
N THR A 32 19.74 16.57 16.97
CA THR A 32 19.68 16.80 15.52
C THR A 32 19.22 15.54 14.80
N VAL A 33 18.63 15.71 13.61
CA VAL A 33 18.21 14.58 12.75
C VAL A 33 19.42 13.74 12.35
N GLU A 34 20.55 14.37 12.10
CA GLU A 34 21.81 13.72 11.78
C GLU A 34 22.27 12.80 12.92
N ASP A 35 22.23 13.24 14.18
CA ASP A 35 22.58 12.41 15.34
C ASP A 35 21.67 11.18 15.42
N PHE A 36 20.37 11.35 15.22
CA PHE A 36 19.40 10.26 15.19
C PHE A 36 19.74 9.23 14.10
N VAL A 37 19.93 9.67 12.86
CA VAL A 37 20.27 8.77 11.75
C VAL A 37 21.62 8.10 11.97
N ASN A 38 22.64 8.84 12.42
CA ASN A 38 23.96 8.29 12.70
C ASN A 38 23.96 7.23 13.82
N THR A 39 23.03 7.33 14.77
CA THR A 39 22.90 6.38 15.88
C THR A 39 22.27 5.04 15.44
N TYR A 40 21.36 5.07 14.47
CA TYR A 40 20.58 3.88 14.08
C TYR A 40 20.99 3.27 12.74
N VAL A 41 21.71 4.00 11.90
CA VAL A 41 22.13 3.55 10.57
C VAL A 41 23.64 3.35 10.55
N GLU A 42 24.06 2.08 10.62
CA GLU A 42 25.47 1.71 10.62
C GLU A 42 26.12 1.96 9.24
N ASP A 43 25.42 1.58 8.17
CA ASP A 43 25.86 1.77 6.79
C ASP A 43 25.78 3.25 6.39
N THR A 44 26.95 3.90 6.33
CA THR A 44 27.07 5.32 5.98
C THR A 44 26.54 5.65 4.59
N SER A 45 26.55 4.69 3.66
CA SER A 45 26.06 4.89 2.29
C SER A 45 24.53 5.03 2.23
N LYS A 46 23.83 4.41 3.18
CA LYS A 46 22.36 4.40 3.31
C LYS A 46 21.80 5.53 4.17
N ARG A 47 22.66 6.28 4.89
CA ARG A 47 22.23 7.44 5.71
C ARG A 47 21.60 8.52 4.84
N ARG A 48 20.38 8.91 5.19
CA ARG A 48 19.63 9.98 4.51
C ARG A 48 18.91 10.87 5.54
N PRO A 49 19.59 11.80 6.23
CA PRO A 49 18.92 12.74 7.13
C PRO A 49 17.87 13.57 6.39
N ILE A 50 16.61 13.54 6.85
CA ILE A 50 15.51 14.32 6.28
C ILE A 50 15.16 15.47 7.21
N LYS A 51 15.35 16.71 6.77
CA LYS A 51 15.06 17.95 7.52
C LYS A 51 13.96 18.78 6.87
N LYS A 52 13.72 18.61 5.58
CA LYS A 52 12.62 19.21 4.83
C LYS A 52 11.97 18.16 3.96
N MET A 53 10.63 18.12 3.97
CA MET A 53 9.88 17.20 3.12
C MET A 53 8.73 17.89 2.40
N LEU A 54 8.54 17.54 1.13
CA LEU A 54 7.40 17.94 0.34
C LEU A 54 6.27 16.90 0.50
N VAL A 55 5.11 17.36 0.94
CA VAL A 55 3.86 16.58 0.97
C VAL A 55 3.13 16.84 -0.34
N ALA A 56 3.25 15.89 -1.27
CA ALA A 56 2.72 15.95 -2.64
C ALA A 56 1.32 15.31 -2.73
N THR A 57 0.46 15.65 -1.77
CA THR A 57 -0.93 15.20 -1.70
C THR A 57 -1.74 16.20 -0.87
N ASN A 58 -3.05 16.05 -0.84
CA ASN A 58 -3.98 16.95 -0.17
C ASN A 58 -4.90 16.18 0.81
N GLY A 59 -5.86 16.90 1.37
CA GLY A 59 -6.93 16.33 2.18
C GLY A 59 -6.43 15.51 3.38
N ILE A 60 -7.12 14.40 3.66
CA ILE A 60 -6.86 13.58 4.85
C ILE A 60 -5.49 12.87 4.80
N ALA A 61 -4.95 12.59 3.61
CA ALA A 61 -3.61 12.01 3.46
C ALA A 61 -2.53 12.95 4.03
N ALA A 62 -2.57 14.22 3.61
CA ALA A 62 -1.63 15.23 4.08
C ALA A 62 -1.77 15.48 5.60
N VAL A 63 -3.01 15.59 6.11
CA VAL A 63 -3.26 15.73 7.56
C VAL A 63 -2.65 14.56 8.33
N ARG A 64 -2.97 13.32 7.92
CA ARG A 64 -2.52 12.11 8.62
C ARG A 64 -1.01 12.01 8.64
N CYS A 65 -0.34 12.27 7.52
CA CYS A 65 1.12 12.29 7.40
C CYS A 65 1.76 13.28 8.39
N ILE A 66 1.36 14.56 8.34
CA ILE A 66 1.95 15.61 9.16
C ILE A 66 1.76 15.30 10.65
N LEU A 67 0.54 14.94 11.07
CA LEU A 67 0.27 14.64 12.48
C LEU A 67 1.02 13.40 12.98
N SER A 68 1.07 12.34 12.17
CA SER A 68 1.82 11.12 12.52
C SER A 68 3.30 11.41 12.73
N ILE A 69 3.92 12.08 11.79
CA ILE A 69 5.35 12.34 11.85
C ILE A 69 5.64 13.33 12.98
N ARG A 70 4.83 14.38 13.17
CA ARG A 70 4.99 15.32 14.31
C ARG A 70 4.93 14.63 15.66
N LYS A 71 4.04 13.64 15.83
CA LYS A 71 4.00 12.82 17.05
C LYS A 71 5.33 12.13 17.30
N LEU A 72 5.93 11.50 16.29
CA LEU A 72 7.25 10.89 16.38
C LEU A 72 8.32 11.94 16.70
N LEU A 73 8.32 13.10 16.02
CA LEU A 73 9.34 14.14 16.23
C LEU A 73 9.30 14.72 17.64
N MET A 74 8.10 14.85 18.20
CA MET A 74 7.90 15.25 19.60
C MET A 74 8.55 14.23 20.55
N GLN A 75 8.35 12.93 20.31
CA GLN A 75 8.98 11.85 21.08
C GLN A 75 10.52 11.85 20.89
N LEU A 76 10.96 11.98 19.64
CA LEU A 76 12.32 12.02 19.10
C LEU A 76 13.23 13.07 19.74
N PHE A 77 12.78 14.30 19.60
CA PHE A 77 13.63 15.50 19.65
C PHE A 77 13.12 16.53 20.65
N ARG A 78 12.00 16.23 21.32
CA ARG A 78 11.20 17.21 22.04
C ARG A 78 10.83 18.45 21.21
N ASN A 79 10.76 18.28 19.89
CA ASN A 79 10.53 19.35 18.91
C ASN A 79 9.83 18.78 17.67
N ASP A 80 8.52 19.05 17.55
CA ASP A 80 7.70 18.61 16.42
C ASP A 80 7.91 19.42 15.12
N ARG A 81 8.76 20.46 15.17
CA ARG A 81 9.08 21.36 14.04
C ARG A 81 10.52 21.23 13.56
N ILE A 82 11.27 20.24 14.04
CA ILE A 82 12.67 20.00 13.64
C ILE A 82 12.77 19.61 12.15
N ILE A 83 11.76 18.90 11.63
CA ILE A 83 11.56 18.68 10.20
C ILE A 83 10.51 19.66 9.69
N LYS A 84 10.76 20.29 8.55
CA LYS A 84 9.84 21.23 7.90
C LYS A 84 8.96 20.53 6.87
N PHE A 85 7.65 20.70 7.01
CA PHE A 85 6.67 20.24 6.03
C PHE A 85 6.35 21.34 5.03
N ILE A 86 6.64 21.08 3.77
CA ILE A 86 6.24 21.92 2.63
C ILE A 86 5.06 21.22 1.98
N CYS A 87 3.90 21.87 1.92
CA CYS A 87 2.71 21.28 1.33
C CYS A 87 2.45 21.84 -0.07
N LEU A 88 2.22 20.95 -1.04
CA LEU A 88 1.68 21.37 -2.33
C LEU A 88 0.22 21.78 -2.14
N THR A 89 -0.17 22.92 -2.73
CA THR A 89 -1.54 23.43 -2.65
C THR A 89 -1.96 24.03 -3.98
N THR A 90 -3.26 24.01 -4.25
CA THR A 90 -3.87 24.77 -5.34
C THR A 90 -4.77 25.87 -4.78
N GLU A 91 -5.30 26.72 -5.66
CA GLU A 91 -6.31 27.71 -5.28
C GLU A 91 -7.59 27.05 -4.72
N GLN A 92 -7.96 25.84 -5.17
CA GLN A 92 -9.13 25.12 -4.66
C GLN A 92 -8.97 24.74 -3.18
N GLU A 93 -7.81 24.23 -2.77
CA GLU A 93 -7.58 23.86 -1.37
C GLU A 93 -7.58 25.09 -0.45
N ILE A 94 -7.10 26.23 -0.94
CA ILE A 94 -7.13 27.49 -0.18
C ILE A 94 -8.56 28.00 -0.02
N ARG A 95 -9.34 28.04 -1.12
CA ARG A 95 -10.74 28.48 -1.10
C ARG A 95 -11.62 27.60 -0.22
N SER A 96 -11.32 26.30 -0.16
CA SER A 96 -12.02 25.34 0.71
C SER A 96 -11.51 25.31 2.16
N ASN A 97 -10.50 26.11 2.49
CA ASN A 97 -9.88 26.17 3.82
C ASN A 97 -9.41 24.80 4.32
N ALA A 98 -8.72 24.05 3.46
CA ALA A 98 -8.33 22.67 3.72
C ALA A 98 -7.43 22.55 4.97
N GLU A 99 -7.76 21.58 5.84
CA GLU A 99 -7.17 21.48 7.19
C GLU A 99 -5.64 21.29 7.18
N TYR A 100 -5.11 20.55 6.22
CA TYR A 100 -3.67 20.29 6.11
C TYR A 100 -2.85 21.58 5.90
N LEU A 101 -3.45 22.65 5.35
CA LEU A 101 -2.78 23.94 5.18
C LEU A 101 -2.50 24.64 6.51
N LYS A 102 -3.34 24.42 7.52
CA LYS A 102 -3.13 24.94 8.89
C LYS A 102 -2.00 24.21 9.60
N LEU A 103 -1.71 22.99 9.18
CA LEU A 103 -0.65 22.16 9.74
C LEU A 103 0.69 22.40 9.05
N ALA A 104 0.72 22.79 7.78
CA ALA A 104 1.94 23.00 7.00
C ALA A 104 2.88 24.05 7.63
N ASP A 105 4.19 23.88 7.48
CA ASP A 105 5.17 24.92 7.83
C ASP A 105 5.35 25.93 6.68
N HIS A 106 5.32 25.43 5.45
CA HIS A 106 5.36 26.19 4.22
C HIS A 106 4.43 25.60 3.17
N PHE A 107 4.08 26.37 2.14
CA PHE A 107 3.29 25.91 1.02
C PHE A 107 3.94 26.31 -0.31
N VAL A 108 3.68 25.51 -1.34
CA VAL A 108 4.01 25.79 -2.74
C VAL A 108 2.74 25.72 -3.58
N PHE A 109 2.62 26.64 -4.54
CA PHE A 109 1.42 26.78 -5.34
C PHE A 109 1.59 26.10 -6.69
N SER A 110 0.70 25.14 -6.97
CA SER A 110 0.56 24.52 -8.28
C SER A 110 -0.74 24.98 -8.97
N PRO A 111 -0.86 24.81 -10.29
CA PRO A 111 -2.08 25.12 -11.01
C PRO A 111 -3.31 24.41 -10.44
N GLY A 112 -4.43 25.13 -10.37
CA GLY A 112 -5.71 24.54 -9.98
C GLY A 112 -6.30 23.62 -11.05
N GLY A 113 -7.41 22.97 -10.70
CA GLY A 113 -8.22 22.16 -11.60
C GLY A 113 -7.94 20.67 -11.46
N ASP A 114 -7.94 19.95 -12.58
CA ASP A 114 -7.70 18.51 -12.65
C ASP A 114 -6.35 18.14 -12.02
N ASN A 115 -6.28 16.99 -11.35
CA ASN A 115 -5.08 16.61 -10.60
C ASN A 115 -3.85 16.36 -11.49
N ARG A 116 -4.05 16.08 -12.79
CA ARG A 116 -2.99 15.95 -13.80
C ARG A 116 -2.19 17.24 -13.99
N ASN A 117 -2.69 18.37 -13.51
CA ASN A 117 -1.97 19.65 -13.54
C ASN A 117 -1.17 19.93 -12.26
N ASN A 118 -1.38 19.15 -11.19
CA ASN A 118 -0.83 19.43 -9.85
C ASN A 118 -0.35 18.14 -9.14
N TYR A 119 -1.14 17.56 -8.23
CA TYR A 119 -0.75 16.43 -7.38
C TYR A 119 -0.41 15.15 -8.17
N ALA A 120 -0.95 14.97 -9.38
CA ALA A 120 -0.63 13.84 -10.25
C ALA A 120 0.44 14.19 -11.31
N ASN A 121 0.90 15.45 -11.37
CA ASN A 121 1.93 15.89 -12.28
C ASN A 121 3.31 15.69 -11.68
N VAL A 122 4.03 14.68 -12.17
CA VAL A 122 5.38 14.34 -11.70
C VAL A 122 6.37 15.49 -11.91
N GLU A 123 6.32 16.15 -13.06
CA GLU A 123 7.24 17.25 -13.37
C GLU A 123 7.02 18.44 -12.41
N GLU A 124 5.77 18.79 -12.16
CA GLU A 124 5.40 19.85 -11.21
C GLU A 124 5.91 19.55 -9.80
N ILE A 125 5.67 18.33 -9.29
CA ILE A 125 6.13 17.91 -7.96
C ILE A 125 7.66 17.98 -7.88
N VAL A 126 8.35 17.46 -8.90
CA VAL A 126 9.82 17.44 -8.95
C VAL A 126 10.38 18.86 -9.01
N ASN A 127 9.78 19.75 -9.80
CA ASN A 127 10.19 21.15 -9.89
C ASN A 127 10.10 21.85 -8.53
N HIS A 128 8.99 21.70 -7.81
CA HIS A 128 8.87 22.25 -6.45
C HIS A 128 9.85 21.61 -5.46
N ALA A 129 10.06 20.29 -5.55
CA ALA A 129 10.99 19.59 -4.67
C ALA A 129 12.43 20.13 -4.83
N VAL A 130 12.86 20.36 -6.07
CA VAL A 130 14.18 20.94 -6.40
C VAL A 130 14.25 22.40 -5.97
N GLU A 131 13.26 23.22 -6.35
CA GLU A 131 13.24 24.66 -6.05
C GLU A 131 13.32 24.92 -4.53
N LYS A 132 12.63 24.11 -3.73
CA LYS A 132 12.64 24.24 -2.26
C LYS A 132 13.78 23.51 -1.56
N GLY A 133 14.58 22.74 -2.30
CA GLY A 133 15.67 21.93 -1.77
C GLY A 133 15.19 21.01 -0.66
N VAL A 134 14.13 20.23 -0.92
CA VAL A 134 13.64 19.24 0.05
C VAL A 134 14.52 17.99 0.03
N ASP A 135 14.65 17.35 1.19
CA ASP A 135 15.40 16.10 1.31
C ASP A 135 14.55 14.91 0.86
N ALA A 136 13.21 15.03 0.99
CA ALA A 136 12.29 13.96 0.65
C ALA A 136 10.91 14.42 0.14
N VAL A 137 10.20 13.52 -0.54
CA VAL A 137 8.81 13.70 -1.00
C VAL A 137 7.94 12.55 -0.49
N TRP A 138 6.76 12.88 0.05
CA TRP A 138 5.73 11.92 0.44
C TRP A 138 4.48 12.14 -0.40
N ALA A 139 4.00 11.09 -1.07
CA ALA A 139 2.81 11.15 -1.94
C ALA A 139 1.56 10.47 -1.34
N GLY A 140 1.71 9.66 -0.28
CA GLY A 140 0.59 9.00 0.37
C GLY A 140 -0.15 8.04 -0.56
N TRP A 141 -1.44 8.32 -0.81
CA TRP A 141 -2.29 7.58 -1.73
C TRP A 141 -3.00 8.51 -2.72
N GLY A 142 -3.41 7.94 -3.86
CA GLY A 142 -3.96 8.69 -4.98
C GLY A 142 -2.90 9.53 -5.70
N HIS A 143 -3.32 10.30 -6.69
CA HIS A 143 -2.44 11.20 -7.45
C HIS A 143 -1.20 10.48 -8.01
N ALA A 144 0.01 11.00 -7.80
CA ALA A 144 1.26 10.39 -8.27
C ALA A 144 1.82 9.29 -7.34
N SER A 145 1.10 8.84 -6.32
CA SER A 145 1.62 7.84 -5.33
C SER A 145 1.98 6.48 -5.92
N GLU A 146 1.36 6.10 -7.04
CA GLU A 146 1.63 4.85 -7.77
C GLU A 146 2.34 5.10 -9.11
N ASN A 147 2.79 6.34 -9.38
CA ASN A 147 3.48 6.67 -10.61
C ASN A 147 4.99 6.42 -10.48
N PRO A 148 5.57 5.41 -11.15
CA PRO A 148 6.97 5.04 -11.00
C PRO A 148 7.95 6.11 -11.52
N GLU A 149 7.50 7.07 -12.33
CA GLU A 149 8.34 8.16 -12.82
C GLU A 149 8.67 9.16 -11.69
N LEU A 150 7.81 9.30 -10.67
CA LEU A 150 8.07 10.18 -9.53
C LEU A 150 9.31 9.78 -8.73
N PRO A 151 9.40 8.57 -8.13
CA PRO A 151 10.60 8.14 -7.43
C PRO A 151 11.83 8.11 -8.33
N LYS A 152 11.66 7.79 -9.62
CA LYS A 152 12.77 7.78 -10.60
C LYS A 152 13.38 9.18 -10.79
N GLN A 153 12.56 10.20 -11.05
CA GLN A 153 13.04 11.56 -11.25
C GLN A 153 13.58 12.21 -9.96
N LEU A 154 13.00 11.88 -8.81
CA LEU A 154 13.52 12.34 -7.51
C LEU A 154 14.90 11.74 -7.22
N ALA A 155 15.08 10.44 -7.49
CA ALA A 155 16.35 9.74 -7.27
C ALA A 155 17.50 10.34 -8.10
N THR A 156 17.27 10.70 -9.37
CA THR A 156 18.31 11.35 -10.21
C THR A 156 18.75 12.72 -9.69
N ARG A 157 18.00 13.30 -8.75
CA ARG A 157 18.26 14.61 -8.14
C ARG A 157 18.68 14.51 -6.67
N GLY A 158 18.88 13.29 -6.17
CA GLY A 158 19.27 13.04 -4.77
C GLY A 158 18.15 13.29 -3.76
N ILE A 159 16.89 13.38 -4.21
CA ILE A 159 15.72 13.58 -3.34
C ILE A 159 15.11 12.22 -3.03
N VAL A 160 14.85 11.95 -1.75
CA VAL A 160 14.32 10.66 -1.31
C VAL A 160 12.80 10.60 -1.54
N PHE A 161 12.33 9.56 -2.23
CA PHE A 161 10.89 9.25 -2.21
C PHE A 161 10.56 8.40 -0.97
N ILE A 162 9.55 8.82 -0.21
CA ILE A 162 9.07 8.09 0.98
C ILE A 162 7.98 7.11 0.52
N GLY A 163 8.44 5.98 0.00
CA GLY A 163 7.63 4.93 -0.62
C GLY A 163 8.56 3.93 -1.32
N PRO A 164 8.01 2.96 -2.06
CA PRO A 164 8.84 2.02 -2.81
C PRO A 164 9.60 2.71 -3.95
N PRO A 165 10.77 2.19 -4.37
CA PRO A 165 11.49 2.69 -5.53
C PRO A 165 10.70 2.44 -6.82
N SER A 166 11.05 3.17 -7.89
CA SER A 166 10.42 3.09 -9.22
C SER A 166 10.29 1.66 -9.76
N THR A 167 11.35 0.85 -9.60
CA THR A 167 11.41 -0.54 -10.06
C THR A 167 10.40 -1.43 -9.33
N ALA A 168 10.31 -1.32 -8.00
CA ALA A 168 9.35 -2.05 -7.18
C ALA A 168 7.92 -1.58 -7.44
N MET A 169 7.72 -0.27 -7.56
CA MET A 169 6.41 0.33 -7.84
C MET A 169 5.84 -0.16 -9.17
N PHE A 170 6.65 -0.22 -10.22
CA PHE A 170 6.22 -0.76 -11.52
C PHE A 170 5.96 -2.27 -11.43
N SER A 171 6.92 -3.02 -10.89
CA SER A 171 6.89 -4.49 -10.96
C SER A 171 5.78 -5.10 -10.09
N LEU A 172 5.45 -4.45 -8.97
CA LEU A 172 4.45 -4.92 -8.02
C LEU A 172 3.13 -4.15 -8.08
N GLY A 173 3.12 -2.91 -8.57
CA GLY A 173 1.90 -2.10 -8.66
C GLY A 173 1.04 -2.37 -9.88
N ASP A 174 1.64 -2.79 -11.00
CA ASP A 174 0.87 -3.18 -12.16
C ASP A 174 0.20 -4.56 -11.93
N LYS A 175 -1.11 -4.64 -12.15
CA LYS A 175 -1.91 -5.84 -11.84
C LYS A 175 -1.48 -7.05 -12.67
N ILE A 176 -1.04 -6.84 -13.90
CA ILE A 176 -0.57 -7.91 -14.80
C ILE A 176 0.81 -8.37 -14.35
N ALA A 177 1.75 -7.43 -14.20
CA ALA A 177 3.13 -7.75 -13.82
C ALA A 177 3.21 -8.42 -12.44
N SER A 178 2.47 -7.90 -11.46
CA SER A 178 2.41 -8.45 -10.12
C SER A 178 1.80 -9.86 -10.08
N THR A 179 0.77 -10.12 -10.89
CA THR A 179 0.16 -11.47 -10.98
C THR A 179 1.13 -12.47 -11.61
N ILE A 180 1.92 -12.07 -12.62
CA ILE A 180 2.98 -12.92 -13.18
C ILE A 180 4.07 -13.23 -12.14
N ILE A 181 4.47 -12.24 -11.34
CA ILE A 181 5.44 -12.44 -10.24
C ILE A 181 4.83 -13.38 -9.19
N ALA A 182 3.57 -13.21 -8.82
CA ALA A 182 2.88 -14.10 -7.90
C ALA A 182 2.88 -15.56 -8.40
N GLN A 183 2.55 -15.78 -9.69
CA GLN A 183 2.62 -17.11 -10.31
C GLN A 183 4.04 -17.68 -10.33
N THR A 184 5.05 -16.83 -10.52
CA THR A 184 6.47 -17.22 -10.49
C THR A 184 6.86 -17.75 -9.10
N LEU A 185 6.29 -17.17 -8.04
CA LEU A 185 6.51 -17.55 -6.65
C LEU A 185 5.54 -18.63 -6.15
N ASP A 186 4.79 -19.26 -7.05
CA ASP A 186 3.76 -20.27 -6.74
C ASP A 186 2.67 -19.78 -5.76
N ILE A 187 2.43 -18.47 -5.73
CA ILE A 187 1.30 -17.88 -5.02
C ILE A 187 0.04 -18.10 -5.86
N PRO A 188 -1.03 -18.68 -5.30
CA PRO A 188 -2.24 -18.95 -6.07
C PRO A 188 -2.87 -17.67 -6.62
N THR A 189 -3.29 -17.71 -7.88
CA THR A 189 -3.98 -16.62 -8.59
C THR A 189 -5.30 -17.12 -9.16
N ILE A 190 -6.27 -16.22 -9.34
CA ILE A 190 -7.54 -16.53 -9.99
C ILE A 190 -7.28 -16.77 -11.49
N GLU A 191 -8.05 -17.65 -12.14
CA GLU A 191 -7.94 -17.87 -13.59
C GLU A 191 -8.10 -16.54 -14.36
N TRP A 192 -7.12 -16.25 -15.19
CA TRP A 192 -7.02 -15.00 -15.94
C TRP A 192 -6.28 -15.17 -17.28
N SER A 193 -6.29 -14.14 -18.13
CA SER A 193 -5.70 -14.17 -19.48
C SER A 193 -4.17 -14.34 -19.50
N GLY A 194 -3.50 -14.32 -18.34
CA GLY A 194 -2.08 -14.65 -18.19
C GLY A 194 -1.83 -15.91 -17.35
N SER A 195 -2.82 -16.80 -17.22
CA SER A 195 -2.70 -18.01 -16.39
C SER A 195 -1.54 -18.89 -16.87
N GLY A 196 -0.65 -19.24 -15.94
CA GLY A 196 0.51 -20.10 -16.21
C GLY A 196 1.77 -19.38 -16.67
N LEU A 197 1.71 -18.07 -16.91
CA LEU A 197 2.90 -17.26 -17.22
C LEU A 197 3.81 -17.12 -16.00
N LYS A 198 5.08 -17.50 -16.16
CA LYS A 198 6.10 -17.41 -15.10
C LYS A 198 7.39 -16.81 -15.64
N LEU A 199 8.12 -16.12 -14.77
CA LEU A 199 9.46 -15.65 -15.07
C LEU A 199 10.46 -16.79 -14.93
N ASP A 200 11.44 -16.83 -15.84
CA ASP A 200 12.63 -17.66 -15.65
C ASP A 200 13.60 -16.96 -14.68
N LEU A 201 13.61 -17.43 -13.43
CA LEU A 201 14.47 -16.90 -12.36
C LEU A 201 15.95 -17.24 -12.57
N ASN A 202 16.30 -18.18 -13.47
CA ASN A 202 17.69 -18.56 -13.73
C ASN A 202 18.40 -17.64 -14.73
N GLN A 203 17.67 -16.81 -15.46
CA GLN A 203 18.28 -15.79 -16.30
C GLN A 203 18.84 -14.69 -15.41
N LYS A 204 20.18 -14.63 -15.31
CA LYS A 204 20.89 -13.51 -14.67
C LYS A 204 20.49 -12.21 -15.36
N ARG A 205 19.54 -11.49 -14.77
CA ARG A 205 19.21 -10.13 -15.18
C ARG A 205 20.19 -9.20 -14.47
N GLY A 206 20.82 -8.31 -15.21
CA GLY A 206 21.78 -7.34 -14.68
C GLY A 206 21.19 -6.29 -13.72
N SER A 207 19.93 -6.47 -13.29
CA SER A 207 19.24 -5.63 -12.31
C SER A 207 19.03 -6.40 -11.01
N GLU A 208 19.28 -5.75 -9.87
CA GLU A 208 18.99 -6.29 -8.52
C GLU A 208 17.50 -6.62 -8.29
N TYR A 209 16.60 -6.18 -9.18
CA TYR A 209 15.14 -6.32 -9.04
C TYR A 209 14.54 -7.28 -10.07
N VAL A 210 13.52 -8.03 -9.64
CA VAL A 210 12.67 -8.85 -10.50
C VAL A 210 11.77 -7.93 -11.34
N SER A 211 11.88 -8.03 -12.67
CA SER A 211 11.06 -7.29 -13.63
C SER A 211 10.29 -8.25 -14.55
N VAL A 212 9.14 -7.86 -15.05
CA VAL A 212 8.42 -8.62 -16.09
C VAL A 212 8.87 -8.11 -17.46
N THR A 213 9.20 -9.01 -18.40
CA THR A 213 9.57 -8.59 -19.76
C THR A 213 8.33 -8.11 -20.51
N GLN A 214 8.50 -7.15 -21.42
CA GLN A 214 7.38 -6.66 -22.23
C GLN A 214 6.70 -7.77 -23.04
N GLU A 215 7.48 -8.77 -23.48
CA GLU A 215 6.96 -9.94 -24.18
C GLU A 215 5.99 -10.74 -23.29
N LEU A 216 6.41 -11.08 -22.06
CA LEU A 216 5.58 -11.83 -21.12
C LEU A 216 4.37 -11.03 -20.66
N PHE A 217 4.56 -9.71 -20.48
CA PHE A 217 3.48 -8.77 -20.17
C PHE A 217 2.42 -8.78 -21.28
N ASN A 218 2.83 -8.65 -22.54
CA ASN A 218 1.92 -8.60 -23.69
C ASN A 218 1.16 -9.92 -23.89
N GLN A 219 1.76 -11.07 -23.56
CA GLN A 219 1.07 -12.37 -23.61
C GLN A 219 -0.13 -12.44 -22.66
N ALA A 220 -0.12 -11.69 -21.56
CA ALA A 220 -1.24 -11.65 -20.62
C ALA A 220 -2.34 -10.66 -20.99
N THR A 221 -2.06 -9.76 -21.95
CA THR A 221 -2.95 -8.67 -22.35
C THR A 221 -3.86 -9.05 -23.51
N VAL A 222 -5.02 -8.41 -23.58
CA VAL A 222 -5.97 -8.55 -24.69
C VAL A 222 -6.19 -7.18 -25.33
N SER A 223 -5.84 -7.05 -26.62
CA SER A 223 -5.84 -5.76 -27.32
C SER A 223 -7.20 -5.42 -27.91
N ASP A 224 -7.97 -6.45 -28.27
CA ASP A 224 -9.29 -6.32 -28.87
C ASP A 224 -10.24 -7.41 -28.40
N LEU A 225 -11.51 -7.27 -28.81
CA LEU A 225 -12.58 -8.19 -28.44
C LEU A 225 -12.33 -9.64 -28.90
N TYR A 226 -11.70 -9.83 -30.05
CA TYR A 226 -11.42 -11.17 -30.58
C TYR A 226 -10.30 -11.85 -29.78
N GLU A 227 -9.23 -11.12 -29.44
CA GLU A 227 -8.21 -11.62 -28.52
C GLU A 227 -8.82 -11.98 -27.17
N GLY A 228 -9.71 -11.11 -26.67
CA GLY A 228 -10.46 -11.34 -25.45
C GLY A 228 -11.24 -12.66 -25.47
N LEU A 229 -12.04 -12.90 -26.51
CA LEU A 229 -12.82 -14.14 -26.66
C LEU A 229 -11.93 -15.38 -26.77
N ARG A 230 -10.80 -15.30 -27.49
CA ARG A 230 -9.82 -16.41 -27.56
C ARG A 230 -9.23 -16.73 -26.18
N ALA A 231 -8.87 -15.70 -25.42
CA ALA A 231 -8.31 -15.88 -24.08
C ALA A 231 -9.30 -16.57 -23.11
N LEU A 232 -10.61 -16.33 -23.28
CA LEU A 232 -11.63 -17.03 -22.48
C LEU A 232 -11.60 -18.54 -22.73
N GLU A 233 -11.45 -18.96 -23.98
CA GLU A 233 -11.40 -20.38 -24.36
C GLU A 233 -10.07 -21.02 -23.94
N GLU A 234 -8.95 -20.38 -24.26
CA GLU A 234 -7.59 -20.89 -24.00
C GLU A 234 -7.33 -21.10 -22.50
N HIS A 235 -7.72 -20.13 -21.68
CA HIS A 235 -7.51 -20.17 -20.23
C HIS A 235 -8.73 -20.67 -19.45
N LYS A 236 -9.77 -21.15 -20.14
CA LYS A 236 -11.01 -21.71 -19.56
C LYS A 236 -11.71 -20.75 -18.57
N ILE A 237 -11.74 -19.47 -18.90
CA ILE A 237 -12.34 -18.43 -18.06
C ILE A 237 -13.86 -18.39 -18.30
N GLY A 238 -14.62 -19.02 -17.41
CA GLY A 238 -16.08 -19.02 -17.48
C GLY A 238 -16.75 -17.77 -16.89
N TYR A 239 -18.00 -17.50 -17.27
CA TYR A 239 -18.81 -16.44 -16.66
C TYR A 239 -19.30 -16.80 -15.23
N PRO A 240 -19.55 -15.81 -14.35
CA PRO A 240 -19.23 -14.40 -14.54
C PRO A 240 -17.72 -14.14 -14.53
N LEU A 241 -17.29 -13.05 -15.18
CA LEU A 241 -15.89 -12.63 -15.29
C LEU A 241 -15.73 -11.12 -15.09
N MET A 242 -14.49 -10.66 -14.97
CA MET A 242 -14.11 -9.25 -14.85
C MET A 242 -13.18 -8.85 -16.00
N ILE A 243 -13.47 -7.71 -16.62
CA ILE A 243 -12.54 -7.00 -17.52
C ILE A 243 -11.86 -5.91 -16.69
N LYS A 244 -10.53 -5.83 -16.76
CA LYS A 244 -9.74 -4.85 -16.01
C LYS A 244 -8.69 -4.18 -16.90
N ALA A 245 -8.66 -2.85 -16.87
CA ALA A 245 -7.50 -2.08 -17.32
C ALA A 245 -6.41 -2.11 -16.25
N SER A 246 -5.15 -2.29 -16.65
CA SER A 246 -4.03 -2.41 -15.71
C SER A 246 -3.79 -1.12 -14.94
N GLU A 247 -3.86 0.03 -15.63
CA GLU A 247 -3.56 1.36 -15.09
C GLU A 247 -4.82 2.06 -14.51
N GLY A 248 -5.93 1.34 -14.38
CA GLY A 248 -7.16 1.84 -13.77
C GLY A 248 -7.04 1.90 -12.23
N GLY A 249 -7.06 3.11 -11.67
CA GLY A 249 -7.07 3.35 -10.21
C GLY A 249 -8.47 3.53 -9.63
N GLY A 250 -8.69 3.08 -8.39
CA GLY A 250 -9.91 3.36 -7.61
C GLY A 250 -11.22 2.85 -8.24
N GLY A 251 -11.19 1.67 -8.86
CA GLY A 251 -12.37 1.05 -9.48
C GLY A 251 -12.61 1.44 -10.95
N LYS A 252 -11.83 2.37 -11.51
CA LYS A 252 -11.91 2.76 -12.92
C LYS A 252 -11.39 1.65 -13.85
N GLY A 253 -12.03 1.49 -15.00
CA GLY A 253 -11.63 0.49 -15.99
C GLY A 253 -11.89 -0.95 -15.54
N ILE A 254 -12.84 -1.16 -14.62
CA ILE A 254 -13.22 -2.47 -14.11
C ILE A 254 -14.70 -2.72 -14.44
N ARG A 255 -15.02 -3.85 -15.08
CA ARG A 255 -16.41 -4.24 -15.41
C ARG A 255 -16.67 -5.72 -15.17
N LYS A 256 -17.79 -6.03 -14.49
CA LYS A 256 -18.29 -7.41 -14.33
C LYS A 256 -19.15 -7.78 -15.53
N CYS A 257 -18.89 -8.94 -16.12
CA CYS A 257 -19.65 -9.49 -17.24
C CYS A 257 -20.28 -10.82 -16.82
N LYS A 258 -21.61 -10.95 -16.94
CA LYS A 258 -22.33 -12.18 -16.58
C LYS A 258 -22.50 -13.14 -17.76
N ASN A 259 -22.32 -12.64 -18.98
CA ASN A 259 -22.49 -13.39 -20.21
C ASN A 259 -21.66 -12.72 -21.35
N GLU A 260 -21.69 -13.30 -22.53
CA GLU A 260 -20.93 -12.81 -23.69
C GLU A 260 -21.43 -11.45 -24.23
N ALA A 261 -22.73 -11.17 -24.15
CA ALA A 261 -23.25 -9.86 -24.56
C ALA A 261 -22.72 -8.75 -23.66
N ASP A 262 -22.75 -8.97 -22.33
CA ASP A 262 -22.12 -8.06 -21.36
C ASP A 262 -20.64 -7.86 -21.67
N PHE A 263 -19.92 -8.94 -22.05
CA PHE A 263 -18.50 -8.87 -22.36
C PHE A 263 -18.21 -7.96 -23.56
N LYS A 264 -18.96 -8.11 -24.65
CA LYS A 264 -18.81 -7.29 -25.86
C LYS A 264 -19.04 -5.81 -25.58
N GLU A 265 -20.07 -5.48 -24.82
CA GLU A 265 -20.39 -4.10 -24.45
C GLU A 265 -19.35 -3.52 -23.50
N ASN A 266 -19.06 -4.23 -22.41
CA ASN A 266 -18.19 -3.74 -21.35
C ASN A 266 -16.73 -3.61 -21.79
N PHE A 267 -16.26 -4.41 -22.74
CA PHE A 267 -14.89 -4.30 -23.25
C PHE A 267 -14.66 -2.92 -23.88
N VAL A 268 -15.59 -2.46 -24.72
CA VAL A 268 -15.54 -1.13 -25.35
C VAL A 268 -15.64 -0.02 -24.30
N GLN A 269 -16.47 -0.21 -23.27
CA GLN A 269 -16.55 0.74 -22.16
C GLN A 269 -15.22 0.89 -21.41
N VAL A 270 -14.53 -0.22 -21.12
CA VAL A 270 -13.22 -0.19 -20.44
C VAL A 270 -12.17 0.52 -21.29
N GLN A 271 -12.11 0.23 -22.60
CA GLN A 271 -11.21 0.92 -23.53
C GLN A 271 -11.47 2.43 -23.58
N THR A 272 -12.73 2.83 -23.53
CA THR A 272 -13.11 4.25 -23.56
C THR A 272 -12.82 4.94 -22.23
N GLU A 273 -13.00 4.24 -21.10
CA GLU A 273 -12.79 4.78 -19.76
C GLU A 273 -11.30 4.97 -19.45
N VAL A 274 -10.44 4.05 -19.91
CA VAL A 274 -8.98 4.11 -19.70
C VAL A 274 -8.26 3.92 -21.05
N PRO A 275 -8.24 4.95 -21.92
CA PRO A 275 -7.67 4.85 -23.25
C PRO A 275 -6.18 4.51 -23.24
N GLY A 276 -5.78 3.52 -24.06
CA GLY A 276 -4.39 3.11 -24.22
C GLY A 276 -3.87 2.17 -23.12
N SER A 277 -4.65 1.93 -22.06
CA SER A 277 -4.23 1.04 -20.98
C SER A 277 -4.31 -0.43 -21.40
N PRO A 278 -3.32 -1.27 -21.04
CA PRO A 278 -3.40 -2.71 -21.25
C PRO A 278 -4.61 -3.32 -20.53
N ILE A 279 -5.35 -4.20 -21.21
CA ILE A 279 -6.52 -4.87 -20.64
C ILE A 279 -6.18 -6.35 -20.39
N PHE A 280 -6.65 -6.89 -19.27
CA PHE A 280 -6.64 -8.31 -18.99
C PHE A 280 -8.02 -8.77 -18.51
N ILE A 281 -8.27 -10.08 -18.60
CA ILE A 281 -9.55 -10.68 -18.22
C ILE A 281 -9.30 -11.69 -17.12
N MET A 282 -10.16 -11.70 -16.10
CA MET A 282 -10.06 -12.67 -15.00
C MET A 282 -11.43 -13.22 -14.62
N LYS A 283 -11.47 -14.44 -14.09
CA LYS A 283 -12.66 -15.05 -13.53
C LYS A 283 -13.21 -14.17 -12.39
N CYS A 284 -14.52 -13.97 -12.37
CA CYS A 284 -15.19 -13.28 -11.27
C CYS A 284 -15.53 -14.34 -10.23
N VAL A 285 -14.88 -14.24 -9.08
CA VAL A 285 -15.18 -15.07 -7.92
C VAL A 285 -16.29 -14.38 -7.13
N GLU A 286 -17.35 -15.13 -6.82
CA GLU A 286 -18.48 -14.65 -6.02
C GLU A 286 -18.41 -15.22 -4.60
N ASN A 287 -19.10 -14.57 -3.66
CA ASN A 287 -19.11 -14.95 -2.23
C ASN A 287 -17.73 -15.02 -1.57
N ALA A 288 -16.75 -14.30 -2.13
CA ALA A 288 -15.42 -14.19 -1.57
C ALA A 288 -15.29 -13.00 -0.62
N ARG A 289 -14.27 -13.08 0.23
CA ARG A 289 -13.82 -12.01 1.11
C ARG A 289 -12.62 -11.31 0.49
N HIS A 290 -12.59 -9.99 0.56
CA HIS A 290 -11.45 -9.19 0.15
C HIS A 290 -10.55 -8.99 1.37
N ILE A 291 -9.47 -9.75 1.45
CA ILE A 291 -8.54 -9.74 2.59
C ILE A 291 -7.26 -9.05 2.19
N GLU A 292 -6.70 -8.26 3.09
CA GLU A 292 -5.47 -7.55 2.86
C GLU A 292 -4.42 -7.89 3.91
N VAL A 293 -3.15 -7.80 3.52
CA VAL A 293 -2.02 -7.85 4.45
C VAL A 293 -1.26 -6.53 4.33
N GLN A 294 -1.07 -5.85 5.46
CA GLN A 294 -0.15 -4.72 5.52
C GLN A 294 1.27 -5.26 5.49
N LEU A 295 2.06 -4.86 4.50
CA LEU A 295 3.50 -5.09 4.49
C LEU A 295 4.25 -3.83 4.90
N ILE A 296 5.33 -4.00 5.66
CA ILE A 296 6.31 -2.96 5.94
C ILE A 296 7.69 -3.56 5.67
N ALA A 297 8.55 -2.82 4.99
CA ALA A 297 9.87 -3.29 4.63
C ALA A 297 10.92 -2.19 4.62
N ASP A 298 12.17 -2.56 4.84
CA ASP A 298 13.30 -1.63 4.82
C ASP A 298 14.21 -1.78 3.59
N ARG A 299 15.28 -0.99 3.57
CA ARG A 299 16.32 -0.98 2.52
C ARG A 299 17.33 -2.12 2.65
N TYR A 300 17.05 -3.10 3.50
CA TYR A 300 17.94 -4.20 3.86
C TYR A 300 17.25 -5.55 3.62
N GLU A 301 16.21 -5.55 2.77
CA GLU A 301 15.45 -6.73 2.37
C GLU A 301 14.67 -7.38 3.53
N ASN A 302 14.53 -6.69 4.67
CA ASN A 302 13.66 -7.16 5.75
C ASN A 302 12.22 -6.73 5.45
N VAL A 303 11.31 -7.68 5.56
CA VAL A 303 9.89 -7.48 5.25
C VAL A 303 9.05 -8.15 6.31
N ILE A 304 8.12 -7.38 6.88
CA ILE A 304 7.23 -7.86 7.93
C ILE A 304 5.77 -7.68 7.50
N PRO A 305 4.92 -8.69 7.70
CA PRO A 305 3.49 -8.52 7.68
C PRO A 305 3.00 -7.92 9.02
N VAL A 306 2.05 -7.00 8.97
CA VAL A 306 1.50 -6.32 10.15
C VAL A 306 -0.02 -6.42 10.17
N PHE A 307 -0.54 -7.51 10.75
CA PHE A 307 -1.96 -7.84 10.74
C PHE A 307 -2.60 -7.89 9.34
N THR A 308 -3.85 -8.33 9.32
CA THR A 308 -4.69 -8.37 8.13
C THR A 308 -5.82 -7.34 8.22
N ARG A 309 -6.47 -7.05 7.10
CA ARG A 309 -7.74 -6.30 7.05
C ARG A 309 -8.77 -7.05 6.23
N ASP A 310 -10.04 -6.98 6.61
CA ASP A 310 -11.17 -7.40 5.80
C ASP A 310 -11.84 -6.15 5.21
N CYS A 311 -11.74 -6.01 3.89
CA CYS A 311 -12.27 -4.89 3.12
C CYS A 311 -13.42 -5.36 2.20
N SER A 312 -14.12 -6.45 2.57
CA SER A 312 -15.18 -7.06 1.76
C SER A 312 -16.39 -6.17 1.53
N ILE A 313 -16.67 -5.24 2.46
CA ILE A 313 -17.84 -4.36 2.38
C ILE A 313 -17.52 -3.20 1.43
N GLN A 314 -17.85 -3.44 0.16
CA GLN A 314 -17.62 -2.51 -0.94
C GLN A 314 -18.92 -2.14 -1.64
N ARG A 315 -19.02 -0.90 -2.10
CA ARG A 315 -20.10 -0.43 -2.96
C ARG A 315 -19.51 0.01 -4.30
N ARG A 316 -19.90 -0.65 -5.40
CA ARG A 316 -19.39 -0.35 -6.75
C ARG A 316 -17.85 -0.34 -6.82
N CYS A 317 -17.21 -1.35 -6.22
CA CYS A 317 -15.75 -1.47 -6.13
C CYS A 317 -15.05 -0.36 -5.31
N GLN A 318 -15.79 0.38 -4.48
CA GLN A 318 -15.24 1.32 -3.51
C GLN A 318 -15.37 0.73 -2.10
N LYS A 319 -14.26 0.66 -1.36
CA LYS A 319 -14.22 0.25 0.05
C LYS A 319 -14.92 1.29 0.94
N ILE A 320 -15.85 0.81 1.79
CA ILE A 320 -16.71 1.65 2.66
C ILE A 320 -16.53 1.30 4.13
N ILE A 321 -16.46 0.01 4.46
CA ILE A 321 -16.19 -0.47 5.81
C ILE A 321 -14.98 -1.40 5.73
N GLU A 322 -14.04 -1.18 6.63
CA GLU A 322 -12.81 -1.92 6.75
C GLU A 322 -12.65 -2.41 8.18
N GLU A 323 -12.41 -3.71 8.34
CA GLU A 323 -12.23 -4.35 9.64
C GLU A 323 -10.80 -4.85 9.79
N ALA A 324 -10.27 -4.80 11.00
CA ALA A 324 -8.97 -5.40 11.30
C ALA A 324 -9.03 -6.08 12.69
N PRO A 325 -8.43 -7.27 12.87
CA PRO A 325 -7.84 -8.11 11.83
C PRO A 325 -8.93 -8.74 10.94
N ALA A 326 -8.56 -9.39 9.84
CA ALA A 326 -9.49 -10.20 9.06
C ALA A 326 -9.90 -11.46 9.85
N SER A 327 -10.98 -11.35 10.63
CA SER A 327 -11.44 -12.39 11.57
C SER A 327 -11.82 -13.71 10.91
N ILE A 328 -12.20 -13.69 9.63
CA ILE A 328 -12.65 -14.85 8.86
C ILE A 328 -11.50 -15.65 8.23
N ALA A 329 -10.31 -15.08 8.15
CA ALA A 329 -9.14 -15.66 7.47
C ALA A 329 -8.30 -16.53 8.44
N PRO A 330 -7.83 -17.76 8.07
CA PRO A 330 -6.94 -18.52 8.93
C PRO A 330 -5.57 -17.87 9.08
N LYS A 331 -4.88 -18.27 10.15
CA LYS A 331 -3.77 -17.53 10.75
C LYS A 331 -2.40 -17.70 10.06
N ASP A 332 -2.23 -18.65 9.14
CA ASP A 332 -0.91 -19.23 8.81
C ASP A 332 -0.32 -18.90 7.41
N THR A 333 -0.95 -18.07 6.57
CA THR A 333 -0.76 -18.26 5.11
C THR A 333 0.13 -17.24 4.35
N LEU A 334 0.64 -16.14 4.92
CA LEU A 334 1.11 -15.02 4.06
C LEU A 334 2.56 -14.54 4.34
N ARG A 335 3.47 -14.72 3.37
CA ARG A 335 4.85 -14.18 3.31
C ARG A 335 5.12 -13.55 1.94
N LEU A 336 5.64 -12.31 1.89
CA LEU A 336 6.01 -11.60 0.64
C LEU A 336 7.16 -10.61 0.88
N GLY A 337 7.95 -10.32 -0.16
CA GLY A 337 9.06 -9.35 -0.16
C GLY A 337 8.67 -7.97 -0.71
N TYR A 338 9.12 -6.86 -0.12
CA TYR A 338 8.71 -5.49 -0.44
C TYR A 338 9.74 -4.44 0.10
N GLU A 339 9.59 -3.13 -0.15
CA GLU A 339 10.33 -2.01 0.49
C GLU A 339 9.36 -0.87 0.84
N SER A 340 9.43 -0.28 2.05
CA SER A 340 8.45 0.68 2.63
C SER A 340 7.12 0.02 3.03
N ALA A 341 6.04 0.78 3.14
CA ALA A 341 4.70 0.25 3.41
C ALA A 341 3.94 -0.03 2.10
N GLY A 342 3.32 -1.21 2.00
CA GLY A 342 2.52 -1.65 0.85
C GLY A 342 1.40 -2.55 1.34
N THR A 343 0.40 -2.80 0.49
CA THR A 343 -0.70 -3.71 0.86
C THR A 343 -0.87 -4.77 -0.20
N VAL A 344 -0.83 -6.03 0.21
CA VAL A 344 -1.16 -7.16 -0.66
C VAL A 344 -2.62 -7.48 -0.48
N GLU A 345 -3.36 -7.52 -1.58
CA GLU A 345 -4.78 -7.85 -1.61
C GLU A 345 -4.97 -9.30 -2.07
N TYR A 346 -5.85 -10.00 -1.37
CA TYR A 346 -6.24 -11.38 -1.61
C TYR A 346 -7.75 -11.49 -1.73
N MET A 347 -8.18 -12.43 -2.56
CA MET A 347 -9.53 -12.96 -2.58
C MET A 347 -9.54 -14.26 -1.77
N TYR A 348 -10.30 -14.30 -0.68
CA TYR A 348 -10.46 -15.48 0.17
C TYR A 348 -11.83 -16.12 -0.05
N LEU A 349 -11.87 -17.41 -0.31
CA LEU A 349 -13.08 -18.22 -0.42
C LEU A 349 -13.30 -19.00 0.88
N PRO A 350 -14.22 -18.58 1.77
CA PRO A 350 -14.39 -19.23 3.07
C PRO A 350 -14.82 -20.70 2.97
N ASP A 351 -15.65 -21.04 1.99
CA ASP A 351 -16.18 -22.40 1.81
C ASP A 351 -15.11 -23.40 1.34
N GLU A 352 -14.06 -22.93 0.68
CA GLU A 352 -12.97 -23.75 0.14
C GLU A 352 -11.67 -23.62 0.94
N ASP A 353 -11.61 -22.67 1.87
CA ASP A 353 -10.40 -22.23 2.57
C ASP A 353 -9.23 -21.94 1.60
N LYS A 354 -9.52 -21.15 0.55
CA LYS A 354 -8.53 -20.81 -0.48
C LYS A 354 -8.31 -19.32 -0.60
N TYR A 355 -7.04 -18.94 -0.74
CA TYR A 355 -6.59 -17.59 -1.02
C TYR A 355 -6.13 -17.49 -2.47
N PHE A 356 -6.47 -16.39 -3.11
CA PHE A 356 -5.93 -16.03 -4.41
C PHE A 356 -5.42 -14.60 -4.38
N PHE A 357 -4.18 -14.39 -4.82
CA PHE A 357 -3.60 -13.07 -4.97
C PHE A 357 -4.43 -12.24 -5.96
N LEU A 358 -4.66 -10.97 -5.61
CA LEU A 358 -5.38 -10.01 -6.43
C LEU A 358 -4.45 -8.96 -7.02
N GLU A 359 -3.74 -8.25 -6.15
CA GLU A 359 -2.77 -7.21 -6.51
C GLU A 359 -1.91 -6.81 -5.31
N LEU A 360 -0.87 -6.01 -5.55
CA LEU A 360 -0.10 -5.34 -4.51
C LEU A 360 -0.18 -3.84 -4.76
N ASN A 361 -0.76 -3.10 -3.82
CA ASN A 361 -0.78 -1.64 -3.87
C ASN A 361 0.56 -1.09 -3.36
N PRO A 362 1.37 -0.42 -4.21
CA PRO A 362 2.73 -0.01 -3.86
C PRO A 362 2.73 1.33 -3.08
N ARG A 363 1.79 1.48 -2.15
CA ARG A 363 1.54 2.71 -1.40
C ARG A 363 0.91 2.43 -0.05
N LEU A 364 0.91 3.44 0.81
CA LEU A 364 0.09 3.43 2.02
C LEU A 364 -1.39 3.49 1.63
N GLN A 365 -2.24 2.68 2.26
CA GLN A 365 -3.69 2.74 2.05
C GLN A 365 -4.36 3.72 3.04
N VAL A 366 -5.57 4.19 2.73
CA VAL A 366 -6.25 5.19 3.57
C VAL A 366 -6.70 4.58 4.91
N GLU A 367 -7.02 3.29 4.88
CA GLU A 367 -7.47 2.44 5.99
C GLU A 367 -6.31 1.91 6.87
N HIS A 368 -5.06 2.34 6.64
CA HIS A 368 -3.92 1.98 7.50
C HIS A 368 -4.10 2.27 9.00
N PRO A 369 -4.91 3.26 9.46
CA PRO A 369 -5.13 3.45 10.89
C PRO A 369 -5.76 2.23 11.58
N CYS A 370 -6.49 1.37 10.87
CA CYS A 370 -6.97 0.10 11.42
C CYS A 370 -5.81 -0.77 11.89
N THR A 371 -4.79 -0.92 11.03
CA THR A 371 -3.58 -1.66 11.35
C THR A 371 -2.75 -0.95 12.43
N GLU A 372 -2.61 0.37 12.37
CA GLU A 372 -1.88 1.14 13.40
C GLU A 372 -2.49 0.96 14.80
N MET A 373 -3.81 0.95 14.90
CA MET A 373 -4.51 0.79 16.19
C MET A 373 -4.31 -0.59 16.79
N LEU A 374 -4.33 -1.65 15.97
CA LEU A 374 -4.05 -3.01 16.45
C LEU A 374 -2.59 -3.22 16.81
N ALA A 375 -1.68 -2.83 15.92
CA ALA A 375 -0.25 -3.03 16.11
C ALA A 375 0.38 -2.01 17.08
N SER A 376 -0.35 -0.96 17.45
CA SER A 376 0.17 0.17 18.24
C SER A 376 1.42 0.81 17.62
N ILE A 377 1.41 0.97 16.29
CA ILE A 377 2.52 1.55 15.51
C ILE A 377 2.10 2.82 14.77
N ASN A 378 3.07 3.58 14.28
CA ASN A 378 2.86 4.78 13.47
C ASN A 378 3.46 4.61 12.07
N ILE A 379 2.67 4.16 11.10
CA ILE A 379 3.14 3.77 9.77
C ILE A 379 3.75 4.95 8.99
N PRO A 380 3.14 6.15 8.89
CA PRO A 380 3.79 7.28 8.19
C PRO A 380 5.15 7.65 8.80
N ALA A 381 5.29 7.54 10.12
CA ALA A 381 6.55 7.80 10.80
C ALA A 381 7.58 6.68 10.59
N ILE A 382 7.14 5.43 10.51
CA ILE A 382 7.97 4.27 10.10
C ILE A 382 8.47 4.46 8.66
N GLN A 383 7.59 4.84 7.73
CA GLN A 383 7.98 5.12 6.34
C GLN A 383 9.08 6.19 6.26
N MET A 384 8.95 7.28 7.03
CA MET A 384 9.99 8.32 7.08
C MET A 384 11.32 7.79 7.63
N GLN A 385 11.29 6.98 8.70
CA GLN A 385 12.50 6.37 9.27
C GLN A 385 13.19 5.42 8.29
N ILE A 386 12.43 4.58 7.58
CA ILE A 386 12.95 3.71 6.51
C ILE A 386 13.58 4.56 5.39
N ALA A 387 12.92 5.66 5.00
CA ALA A 387 13.45 6.58 4.00
C ALA A 387 14.74 7.27 4.47
N MET A 388 14.93 7.48 5.78
CA MET A 388 16.19 7.95 6.36
C MET A 388 17.31 6.89 6.39
N GLY A 389 16.98 5.64 6.07
CA GLY A 389 17.91 4.51 6.02
C GLY A 389 17.86 3.59 7.23
N LEU A 390 16.91 3.74 8.16
CA LEU A 390 16.81 2.88 9.33
C LEU A 390 16.36 1.47 8.93
N PRO A 391 17.04 0.40 9.40
CA PRO A 391 16.54 -0.96 9.29
C PRO A 391 15.38 -1.20 10.27
N LEU A 392 14.46 -2.11 9.94
CA LEU A 392 13.25 -2.37 10.73
C LEU A 392 13.55 -2.75 12.17
N ASN A 393 14.62 -3.51 12.42
CA ASN A 393 15.05 -3.92 13.76
C ASN A 393 15.56 -2.77 14.63
N ARG A 394 15.69 -1.55 14.09
CA ARG A 394 16.09 -0.33 14.82
C ARG A 394 14.95 0.67 14.98
N ILE A 395 13.75 0.38 14.45
CA ILE A 395 12.59 1.25 14.59
C ILE A 395 11.81 0.85 15.85
N THR A 396 11.68 1.79 16.79
CA THR A 396 11.05 1.56 18.11
C THR A 396 9.67 0.92 18.02
N ASP A 397 8.77 1.46 17.19
CA ASP A 397 7.40 0.93 17.03
C ASP A 397 7.41 -0.55 16.57
N ILE A 398 8.31 -0.90 15.66
CA ILE A 398 8.47 -2.28 15.16
C ILE A 398 9.02 -3.19 16.25
N ARG A 399 10.02 -2.73 17.02
CA ARG A 399 10.57 -3.52 18.13
C ARG A 399 9.51 -3.80 19.19
N LEU A 400 8.76 -2.77 19.59
CA LEU A 400 7.69 -2.90 20.58
C LEU A 400 6.55 -3.80 20.07
N PHE A 401 6.23 -3.73 18.78
CA PHE A 401 5.27 -4.65 18.13
C PHE A 401 5.66 -6.12 18.32
N TYR A 402 6.95 -6.45 18.24
CA TYR A 402 7.47 -7.80 18.52
C TYR A 402 7.73 -8.08 20.01
N GLY A 403 7.35 -7.19 20.92
CA GLY A 403 7.63 -7.31 22.35
C GLY A 403 9.12 -7.23 22.70
N LEU A 404 9.94 -6.66 21.81
CA LEU A 404 11.37 -6.49 22.00
C LEU A 404 11.69 -5.21 22.76
N ASP A 405 12.88 -5.18 23.35
CA ASP A 405 13.45 -4.00 24.00
C ASP A 405 13.45 -2.78 23.08
N ARG A 406 13.07 -1.59 23.58
CA ARG A 406 12.87 -0.37 22.78
C ARG A 406 14.09 0.06 21.96
N TYR A 407 15.29 -0.06 22.52
CA TYR A 407 16.54 0.45 21.94
C TYR A 407 17.54 -0.65 21.57
N GLY A 408 17.20 -1.90 21.83
CA GLY A 408 18.00 -3.06 21.47
C GLY A 408 18.33 -3.16 19.97
N THR A 409 19.30 -4.01 19.67
CA THR A 409 19.84 -4.23 18.30
C THR A 409 19.54 -5.62 17.77
N THR A 410 18.86 -6.46 18.56
CA THR A 410 18.57 -7.85 18.19
C THR A 410 17.80 -7.90 16.86
N PRO A 411 18.12 -8.87 15.96
CA PRO A 411 17.35 -9.11 14.75
C PRO A 411 15.87 -9.32 15.06
N LEU A 412 15.01 -9.05 14.08
CA LEU A 412 13.59 -9.36 14.19
C LEU A 412 13.38 -10.88 14.08
N PRO A 413 12.35 -11.44 14.71
CA PRO A 413 12.00 -12.85 14.56
C PRO A 413 11.64 -13.18 13.10
N GLU A 414 12.18 -14.26 12.54
CA GLU A 414 11.99 -14.63 11.13
C GLU A 414 10.59 -15.21 10.82
N GLU A 415 9.81 -15.62 11.83
CA GLU A 415 8.63 -16.48 11.64
C GLU A 415 7.37 -16.02 12.40
N ILE A 416 7.30 -14.77 12.86
CA ILE A 416 6.11 -14.29 13.57
C ILE A 416 5.23 -13.45 12.64
N VAL A 417 4.17 -14.07 12.12
CA VAL A 417 3.01 -13.34 11.59
C VAL A 417 2.05 -13.12 12.76
N LEU A 418 2.03 -11.92 13.32
CA LEU A 418 1.07 -11.58 14.37
C LEU A 418 -0.31 -11.36 13.73
N THR A 419 -1.12 -12.42 13.72
CA THR A 419 -2.54 -12.38 13.30
C THR A 419 -3.50 -12.39 14.49
N ASP A 420 -3.03 -12.80 15.67
CA ASP A 420 -3.85 -12.93 16.87
C ASP A 420 -3.87 -11.67 17.73
N THR A 421 -5.08 -11.22 18.06
CA THR A 421 -5.34 -10.08 18.93
C THR A 421 -6.72 -10.23 19.57
N GLU A 422 -6.87 -9.71 20.80
CA GLU A 422 -8.17 -9.64 21.50
C GLU A 422 -8.98 -8.40 21.07
N TYR A 423 -8.38 -7.52 20.28
CA TYR A 423 -8.98 -6.27 19.82
C TYR A 423 -9.38 -6.36 18.36
N SER A 424 -10.50 -5.71 18.02
CA SER A 424 -10.93 -5.49 16.65
C SER A 424 -11.12 -3.99 16.42
N VAL A 425 -10.78 -3.53 15.23
CA VAL A 425 -10.99 -2.16 14.78
C VAL A 425 -11.92 -2.19 13.59
N ILE A 426 -12.90 -1.29 13.57
CA ILE A 426 -13.80 -1.08 12.45
C ILE A 426 -13.63 0.38 12.02
N ALA A 427 -13.25 0.59 10.77
CA ALA A 427 -13.29 1.90 10.14
C ALA A 427 -14.51 1.98 9.21
N ALA A 428 -15.08 3.17 9.13
CA ALA A 428 -16.15 3.50 8.20
C ALA A 428 -15.78 4.76 7.44
N ARG A 429 -15.76 4.67 6.11
CA ARG A 429 -15.47 5.80 5.24
C ARG A 429 -16.68 6.72 5.13
N ILE A 430 -16.53 7.94 5.62
CA ILE A 430 -17.52 9.00 5.48
C ILE A 430 -17.26 9.75 4.17
N THR A 431 -18.28 9.88 3.33
CA THR A 431 -18.20 10.55 2.02
C THR A 431 -19.34 11.56 1.86
N SER A 432 -19.23 12.47 0.89
CA SER A 432 -20.29 13.41 0.51
C SER A 432 -21.25 12.83 -0.55
N GLU A 433 -21.24 11.52 -0.77
CA GLU A 433 -22.15 10.87 -1.71
C GLU A 433 -23.58 10.89 -1.16
N VAL A 434 -24.51 11.47 -1.94
CA VAL A 434 -25.93 11.38 -1.61
C VAL A 434 -26.42 9.97 -1.96
N GLY A 435 -26.76 9.19 -0.93
CA GLY A 435 -27.45 7.92 -1.13
C GLY A 435 -28.78 8.16 -1.85
N VAL A 436 -29.01 7.49 -2.99
CA VAL A 436 -30.37 7.28 -3.49
C VAL A 436 -31.05 6.36 -2.49
N TYR A 437 -31.73 6.94 -1.50
CA TYR A 437 -32.56 6.19 -0.58
C TYR A 437 -33.76 5.65 -1.37
N LEU A 438 -33.80 4.34 -1.60
CA LEU A 438 -35.06 3.67 -1.86
C LEU A 438 -35.93 3.87 -0.61
N PRO A 439 -37.20 4.30 -0.74
CA PRO A 439 -38.05 4.51 0.41
C PRO A 439 -38.30 3.16 1.08
N LEU A 440 -37.56 2.87 2.16
CA LEU A 440 -37.95 1.86 3.12
C LEU A 440 -39.21 2.40 3.79
N ARG A 441 -40.35 1.75 3.51
CA ARG A 441 -41.56 1.94 4.29
C ARG A 441 -41.24 1.59 5.75
N GLY A 442 -41.16 2.59 6.61
CA GLY A 442 -40.94 2.42 8.05
C GLY A 442 -39.86 3.35 8.55
N GLU A 443 -40.28 4.32 9.36
CA GLU A 443 -39.51 5.32 10.07
C GLU A 443 -38.18 4.77 10.60
N TYR A 444 -37.04 5.36 10.20
CA TYR A 444 -35.91 5.78 11.04
C TYR A 444 -34.90 6.54 10.16
N TRP A 445 -34.75 7.84 10.41
CA TRP A 445 -33.78 8.70 9.75
C TRP A 445 -32.51 8.75 10.60
N PHE A 446 -31.38 8.27 10.07
CA PHE A 446 -30.07 8.64 10.60
C PHE A 446 -29.45 9.68 9.66
N LEU A 447 -29.50 10.95 10.08
CA LEU A 447 -28.61 11.99 9.57
C LEU A 447 -27.26 11.86 10.29
N CYS A 448 -26.18 11.67 9.55
CA CYS A 448 -24.85 12.05 10.02
C CYS A 448 -24.47 13.35 9.30
N TYR A 449 -24.26 14.42 10.09
CA TYR A 449 -23.68 15.69 9.66
C TYR A 449 -22.15 15.61 9.62
#